data_AF-A0A842ZMD5-F1
#
_entry.id   AF-A0A842ZMD5-F1
#
_cell.length_a   1.000
_cell.length_b   1.000
_cell.length_c   1.000
_cell.angle_alpha   90.00
_cell.angle_beta   90.00
_cell.angle_gamma   90.00
#
_symmetry.space_group_name_H-M   'P 1'
#
loop_
_entity.id
_entity.type
_entity.pdbx_description
1 polymer ?
#
loop_
_entity_poly.entity_id
_entity_poly.type
_entity_poly.pdbx_seq_one_letter_code
_entity_poly.pdbx_strand_id
1 'polypeptide(L)' 'MMEKIIETRLIKRHSQFPTVCIYCNKQILPNDLHYVEEGATGHIHSLIARKYCDACYYKYGEQLLLHELPK' A
#
# COMPACT_ATOMS: atom_id res chain seq x y z
N MET A 1 2.66 -17.76 -20.99
CA MET A 1 1.64 -17.51 -19.95
C MET A 1 1.65 -16.01 -19.76
N MET A 2 0.64 -15.29 -20.27
CA MET A 2 0.58 -13.83 -20.14
C MET A 2 0.28 -13.53 -18.68
N GLU A 3 1.29 -13.11 -17.93
CA GLU A 3 1.12 -12.51 -16.62
C GLU A 3 0.21 -11.30 -16.84
N LYS A 4 -1.07 -11.42 -16.47
CA LYS A 4 -1.96 -10.27 -16.43
C LYS A 4 -1.38 -9.33 -15.39
N ILE A 5 -0.60 -8.36 -15.84
CA ILE A 5 -0.12 -7.27 -14.99
C ILE A 5 -1.38 -6.52 -14.57
N ILE A 6 -1.87 -6.82 -13.38
CA ILE A 6 -2.93 -6.03 -12.77
C ILE A 6 -2.28 -4.68 -12.50
N GLU A 7 -2.72 -3.67 -13.22
CA GLU A 7 -2.27 -2.31 -13.00
C GLU A 7 -2.71 -1.92 -11.58
N THR A 8 -1.77 -1.56 -10.71
CA THR A 8 -2.05 -1.20 -9.31
C THR A 8 -1.64 0.24 -9.05
N ARG A 9 -2.31 0.87 -8.09
CA ARG A 9 -2.03 2.23 -7.64
C ARG A 9 -2.13 2.33 -6.13
N LEU A 10 -1.47 3.32 -5.56
CA LEU A 10 -1.64 3.65 -4.15
C LEU A 10 -2.76 4.66 -3.98
N ILE A 11 -3.71 4.32 -3.12
CA ILE A 11 -4.81 5.21 -2.76
C ILE A 11 -4.70 5.63 -1.30
N LYS A 12 -4.95 6.91 -1.07
CA LYS A 12 -4.97 7.51 0.27
C LYS A 12 -6.27 7.15 0.98
N ARG A 13 -6.20 6.57 2.17
CA ARG A 13 -7.33 6.22 3.03
C ARG A 13 -7.03 6.49 4.50
N HIS A 14 -8.07 6.68 5.30
CA HIS A 14 -7.95 6.66 6.75
C HIS A 14 -8.11 5.23 7.27
N SER A 15 -7.28 4.84 8.24
CA SER A 15 -7.33 3.48 8.77
C SER A 15 -8.57 3.32 9.66
N GLN A 16 -9.41 2.32 9.39
CA GLN A 16 -10.54 2.02 10.28
C GLN A 16 -10.11 1.25 11.52
N PHE A 17 -9.04 0.46 11.40
CA PHE A 17 -8.50 -0.40 12.45
C PHE A 17 -6.99 -0.19 12.57
N PRO A 18 -6.35 -0.55 13.69
CA PRO A 18 -4.90 -0.53 13.79
C PRO A 18 -4.31 -1.41 12.70
N THR A 19 -3.38 -0.88 11.92
CA THR A 19 -2.71 -1.63 10.87
C THR A 19 -1.21 -1.33 10.86
N VAL A 20 -0.45 -2.03 10.02
CA VAL A 20 1.02 -1.94 10.02
C VAL A 20 1.48 -1.58 8.62
N CYS A 21 2.41 -0.62 8.54
CA CYS A 21 3.08 -0.31 7.29
C CYS A 21 3.98 -1.48 6.88
N ILE A 22 3.77 -2.05 5.69
CA ILE A 22 4.58 -3.18 5.19
C ILE A 22 6.05 -2.79 4.98
N TYR A 23 6.33 -1.50 4.75
CA TYR A 23 7.67 -1.02 4.46
C TYR A 23 8.52 -0.81 5.72
N CYS A 24 8.00 -0.08 6.71
CA CYS A 24 8.75 0.27 7.93
C CYS A 24 8.30 -0.46 9.19
N ASN A 25 7.30 -1.36 9.09
CA ASN A 25 6.68 -2.06 10.21
C ASN A 25 6.12 -1.16 11.33
N LYS A 26 5.97 0.15 11.06
CA LYS A 26 5.37 1.08 12.02
C LYS A 26 3.86 0.86 12.09
N GLN A 27 3.31 0.93 13.29
CA GLN A 27 1.87 0.90 13.52
C GLN A 27 1.22 2.18 12.98
N ILE A 28 0.12 2.00 12.27
CA ILE A 28 -0.81 3.03 11.78
C ILE A 28 -2.05 2.92 12.65
N LEU A 29 -2.36 3.97 13.40
CA LEU A 29 -3.48 3.95 14.33
C LEU A 29 -4.82 4.08 13.59
N PRO A 30 -5.94 3.73 14.22
CA PRO A 30 -7.26 4.09 13.71
C PRO A 30 -7.33 5.60 13.45
N ASN A 31 -8.01 5.97 12.39
CA ASN A 31 -8.15 7.33 11.86
C ASN A 31 -6.87 7.97 11.30
N ASP A 32 -5.70 7.33 11.42
CA ASP A 32 -4.47 7.81 10.78
C ASP A 32 -4.56 7.65 9.26
N LEU A 33 -3.88 8.57 8.59
CA LEU A 33 -3.72 8.52 7.15
C LEU A 33 -2.75 7.41 6.74
N HIS A 34 -3.14 6.61 5.75
CA HIS A 34 -2.29 5.60 5.14
C HIS A 34 -2.62 5.44 3.66
N TYR A 35 -1.74 4.73 2.96
CA TYR A 35 -1.84 4.44 1.54
C TYR A 35 -2.00 2.95 1.35
N VAL A 36 -2.97 2.55 0.54
CA VAL A 36 -3.30 1.15 0.27
C VAL A 36 -3.13 0.86 -1.20
N GLU A 37 -2.54 -0.29 -1.52
CA GLU A 37 -2.49 -0.80 -2.88
C GLU A 37 -3.88 -1.27 -3.33
N GLU A 38 -4.38 -0.68 -4.40
CA GLU A 38 -5.63 -1.03 -5.05
C GLU A 38 -5.37 -1.34 -6.53
N GLY A 39 -6.05 -2.36 -7.05
CA GLY A 39 -5.98 -2.67 -8.48
C GLY A 39 -6.82 -1.66 -9.26
N ALA A 40 -6.22 -1.01 -10.24
CA ALA A 40 -6.89 -0.05 -11.11
C ALA A 40 -7.91 -0.75 -12.04
N THR A 41 -7.64 -1.99 -12.44
CA THR A 41 -8.47 -2.77 -13.39
C THR A 41 -9.17 -3.97 -12.76
N GLY A 42 -8.97 -4.23 -11.46
CA GLY A 42 -9.54 -5.37 -10.76
C GLY A 42 -9.51 -5.22 -9.24
N HIS A 43 -10.44 -5.87 -8.55
CA HIS A 43 -10.49 -5.84 -7.09
C HIS A 43 -9.34 -6.64 -6.49
N ILE A 44 -8.45 -5.96 -5.76
CA ILE A 44 -7.49 -6.62 -4.87
C ILE A 44 -8.21 -6.86 -3.55
N HIS A 45 -8.27 -8.12 -3.11
CA HIS A 45 -8.79 -8.44 -1.78
C HIS A 45 -7.95 -7.72 -0.71
N SER A 46 -8.62 -7.11 0.27
CA SER A 46 -7.99 -6.32 1.34
C SER A 46 -6.91 -7.06 2.14
N LEU A 47 -6.92 -8.39 2.11
CA LEU A 47 -5.89 -9.26 2.73
C LEU A 47 -4.56 -9.25 1.97
N ILE A 48 -4.60 -8.98 0.67
CA ILE A 48 -3.43 -8.93 -0.23
C ILE A 48 -2.98 -7.48 -0.42
N ALA A 49 -3.90 -6.52 -0.27
CA ALA A 49 -3.63 -5.10 -0.41
C ALA A 49 -2.57 -4.62 0.60
N ARG A 50 -1.42 -4.21 0.08
CA ARG A 50 -0.32 -3.66 0.88
C ARG A 50 -0.69 -2.31 1.44
N LYS A 51 -0.21 -2.02 2.65
CA LYS A 51 -0.51 -0.77 3.35
C LYS A 51 0.79 -0.07 3.73
N TYR A 52 0.83 1.23 3.52
CA TYR A 52 1.99 2.08 3.73
C TYR A 52 1.59 3.28 4.57
N CYS A 53 2.40 3.63 5.57
CA CYS A 53 2.16 4.85 6.34
C CYS A 53 2.48 6.09 5.51
N ASP A 54 1.92 7.23 5.90
CA ASP A 54 2.14 8.50 5.21
C ASP A 54 3.62 8.88 5.11
N ALA A 55 4.41 8.62 6.15
CA ALA A 55 5.85 8.89 6.13
C ALA A 55 6.60 8.09 5.05
N CYS A 56 6.24 6.83 4.84
CA CYS A 56 6.85 6.01 3.78
C CYS A 56 6.39 6.48 2.41
N TYR A 57 5.11 6.77 2.25
CA TYR A 57 4.60 7.30 0.99
C TYR A 57 5.23 8.65 0.63
N TYR A 58 5.40 9.55 1.59
CA TYR A 58 6.05 10.84 1.32
C TYR A 58 7.51 10.69 0.88
N LYS A 59 8.20 9.64 1.36
CA LYS A 59 9.61 9.39 1.05
C LYS A 59 9.83 8.66 -0.27
N TYR A 60 8.97 7.71 -0.61
CA TYR A 60 9.15 6.79 -1.75
C TYR A 60 8.05 6.90 -2.81
N GLY A 61 6.90 7.50 -2.48
CA GLY A 61 5.77 7.66 -3.38
C GLY A 61 5.30 6.34 -3.98
N GLU A 62 5.03 6.36 -5.29
CA GLU A 62 4.61 5.18 -6.05
C GLU A 62 5.73 4.15 -6.27
N GLN A 63 7.00 4.48 -5.95
CA GLN A 63 8.09 3.49 -6.01
C GLN A 63 7.85 2.32 -5.03
N LEU A 64 7.00 2.51 -4.03
CA LEU A 64 6.55 1.46 -3.11
C LEU A 64 5.80 0.31 -3.83
N LEU A 65 5.22 0.56 -5.00
CA LEU A 65 4.54 -0.45 -5.83
C LEU A 65 5.53 -1.33 -6.60
N LEU A 66 6.70 -0.79 -6.97
CA LEU A 66 7.66 -1.46 -7.85
C LEU A 66 8.45 -2.59 -7.18
N HIS A 67 8.36 -2.78 -5.86
CA HIS A 67 9.05 -3.87 -5.13
C HIS A 67 10.58 -3.92 -5.29
N GLU A 68 11.21 -2.91 -5.88
CA GLU A 68 12.67 -2.82 -6.04
C GLU A 68 13.38 -2.10 -4.89
N LEU A 69 12.72 -1.92 -3.73
CA LEU A 69 13.39 -1.33 -2.58
C LEU A 69 14.18 -2.42 -1.85
N PRO A 70 15.53 -2.34 -1.81
CA PRO A 70 16.34 -3.32 -1.09
C PRO A 70 15.94 -3.31 0.39
N LYS A 71 15.68 -4.51 0.94
CA LYS A 71 15.50 -4.73 2.38
C LYS A 71 16.75 -4.38 3.16
#